data_AF-A0A133PR47-F1
#
_entry.id   AF-A0A133PR47-F1
#
_cell.length_a   1.000
_cell.length_b   1.000
_cell.length_c   1.000
_cell.angle_alpha   90.00
_cell.angle_beta   90.00
_cell.angle_gamma   90.00
#
_symmetry.space_group_name_H-M   'P 1'
#
loop_
_entity.id
_entity.type
_entity.pdbx_description
1 polymer ?
#
loop_
_entity_poly.entity_id
_entity_poly.type
_entity_poly.pdbx_seq_one_letter_code
_entity_poly.pdbx_strand_id
1 'polypeptide(L)'
;FIRLPMVLMEDEVFESISIEAKVLYSYMLNRMGLSYKNGWIDEDGKVFIYYTIESIKDQFNCASEKANKLIAELDIKSGIGLIEKKRQGLGKPNRIYVKDFMSIFNNMELKNQEVRKTKFQKFDNRNSRDSNIESQDFRKSEG
;
A
#
# COMPACT_ATOMS: atom_id res chain seq x y z
N PHE A 1 8.76 23.33 13.90
CA PHE A 1 8.39 22.08 14.58
C PHE A 1 7.86 21.08 13.55
N ILE A 2 8.17 19.79 13.73
CA ILE A 2 7.57 18.70 12.95
C ILE A 2 6.48 18.08 13.80
N ARG A 3 5.34 17.74 13.19
CA ARG A 3 4.26 17.02 13.86
C ARG A 3 4.35 15.56 13.42
N LEU A 4 4.58 14.66 14.36
CA LEU A 4 4.53 13.23 14.15
C LEU A 4 3.14 12.72 14.57
N PRO A 5 2.31 12.21 13.64
CA PRO A 5 1.00 11.66 14.00
C PRO A 5 1.17 10.47 14.95
N MET A 6 0.54 10.54 16.14
CA MET A 6 0.62 9.48 17.16
C MET A 6 0.08 8.14 16.66
N VAL A 7 -0.89 8.16 15.74
CA VAL A 7 -1.41 6.94 15.09
C VAL A 7 -0.30 6.11 14.42
N LEU A 8 0.74 6.74 13.88
CA LEU A 8 1.86 6.00 13.28
C LEU A 8 2.67 5.26 14.35
N MET A 9 2.62 5.70 15.60
CA MET A 9 3.35 5.13 16.73
C MET A 9 2.55 4.04 17.46
N GLU A 10 1.24 4.23 17.55
CA GLU A 10 0.36 3.43 18.42
C GLU A 10 -0.39 2.32 17.68
N ASP A 11 -0.70 2.51 16.39
CA ASP A 11 -1.53 1.58 15.65
C ASP A 11 -0.69 0.47 14.97
N GLU A 12 -1.11 -0.78 15.16
CA GLU A 12 -0.46 -2.00 14.65
C GLU A 12 -0.31 -1.99 13.12
N VAL A 13 -1.20 -1.31 12.40
CA VAL A 13 -1.12 -1.14 10.95
C VAL A 13 0.22 -0.54 10.52
N PHE A 14 0.79 0.34 11.35
CA PHE A 14 2.04 1.04 11.06
C PHE A 14 3.25 0.43 11.79
N GLU A 15 3.08 -0.70 12.48
CA GLU A 15 4.16 -1.35 13.24
C GLU A 15 5.34 -1.76 12.34
N SER A 16 5.04 -2.22 11.12
CA SER A 16 6.05 -2.67 10.14
C SER A 16 6.94 -1.56 9.59
N ILE A 17 6.60 -0.29 9.84
CA ILE A 17 7.36 0.87 9.36
C ILE A 17 8.38 1.28 10.40
N SER A 18 9.62 1.52 9.96
CA SER A 18 10.67 2.01 10.85
C SER A 18 10.35 3.40 11.41
N ILE A 19 10.85 3.69 12.61
CA ILE A 19 10.65 5.00 13.25
C ILE A 19 11.17 6.16 12.37
N GLU A 20 12.30 5.95 11.69
CA GLU A 20 12.88 6.92 10.77
C GLU A 20 11.97 7.19 9.57
N ALA A 21 11.29 6.16 9.05
CA ALA A 21 10.32 6.32 7.97
C ALA A 21 9.05 7.05 8.45
N LYS A 22 8.58 6.80 9.68
CA LYS A 22 7.47 7.57 10.29
C LYS A 22 7.82 9.05 10.44
N VAL A 23 9.06 9.33 10.85
CA VAL A 23 9.60 10.71 10.92
C VAL A 23 9.69 11.30 9.51
N LEU A 24 10.20 10.56 8.52
CA LEU A 24 10.30 11.01 7.12
C LEU A 24 8.92 11.41 6.56
N TYR A 25 7.90 10.58 6.79
CA TYR A 25 6.53 10.88 6.39
C TYR A 25 6.02 12.18 7.04
N SER A 26 6.35 12.41 8.31
CA SER A 26 5.98 13.65 9.03
C SER A 26 6.63 14.90 8.42
N TYR A 27 7.88 14.80 7.97
CA TYR A 27 8.52 15.87 7.21
C TYR A 27 7.82 16.11 5.87
N MET A 28 7.44 15.05 5.16
CA MET A 28 6.72 15.15 3.89
C MET A 28 5.34 15.81 4.05
N LEU A 29 4.59 15.46 5.10
CA LEU A 29 3.32 16.13 5.45
C LEU A 29 3.50 17.63 5.66
N ASN A 30 4.55 18.05 6.37
CA ASN A 30 4.83 19.47 6.56
C ASN A 30 5.17 20.18 5.24
N ARG A 31 5.86 19.48 4.32
CA ARG A 31 6.18 20.02 2.99
C ARG A 31 4.94 20.23 2.12
N MET A 32 3.88 19.43 2.28
CA MET A 32 2.63 19.60 1.53
C MET A 32 2.05 21.01 1.68
N GLY A 33 2.11 21.60 2.88
CA GLY A 33 1.62 22.97 3.12
C GLY A 33 2.41 24.03 2.35
N LEU A 34 3.71 23.81 2.13
CA LEU A 34 4.55 24.69 1.30
C LEU A 34 4.28 24.47 -0.19
N SER A 35 4.10 23.21 -0.61
CA SER A 35 3.80 22.85 -1.99
C SER A 35 2.47 23.43 -2.47
N TYR A 36 1.44 23.43 -1.61
CA TYR A 36 0.18 24.10 -1.92
C TYR A 36 0.38 25.60 -2.16
N LYS A 37 1.13 26.29 -1.28
CA LYS A 37 1.44 27.72 -1.44
C LYS A 37 2.27 28.03 -2.69
N ASN A 38 3.14 27.11 -3.08
CA ASN A 38 3.98 27.23 -4.28
C ASN A 38 3.25 26.83 -5.57
N GLY A 39 1.96 26.47 -5.51
CA GLY A 39 1.20 26.04 -6.68
C GLY A 39 1.65 24.70 -7.25
N TRP A 40 2.30 23.84 -6.45
CA TRP A 40 2.67 22.49 -6.87
C TRP A 40 1.46 21.56 -6.78
N ILE A 41 0.56 21.78 -7.73
CA ILE A 41 -0.72 21.12 -7.89
C ILE A 41 -0.75 20.54 -9.30
N ASP A 42 -1.17 19.28 -9.44
CA ASP A 42 -1.36 18.68 -10.76
C ASP A 42 -2.70 19.08 -11.40
N GLU A 43 -2.95 18.53 -12.59
CA GLU A 43 -4.16 18.81 -13.37
C GLU A 43 -5.45 18.30 -12.69
N ASP A 44 -5.34 17.33 -11.79
CA ASP A 44 -6.46 16.80 -10.99
C ASP A 44 -6.71 17.61 -9.71
N GLY A 45 -5.93 18.67 -9.46
CA GLY A 45 -6.00 19.44 -8.21
C GLY A 45 -5.25 18.77 -7.05
N LYS A 46 -4.40 17.76 -7.29
CA LYS A 46 -3.66 17.06 -6.24
C LYS A 46 -2.32 17.74 -5.99
N VAL A 47 -2.07 18.06 -4.73
CA VAL A 47 -0.79 18.62 -4.28
C VAL A 47 0.29 17.55 -4.31
N PHE A 48 1.46 17.90 -4.80
CA PHE A 48 2.65 17.04 -4.78
C PHE A 48 3.86 17.79 -4.22
N ILE A 49 4.82 17.03 -3.70
CA ILE A 49 6.11 17.56 -3.26
C ILE A 49 7.23 17.06 -4.17
N TYR A 50 8.29 17.87 -4.28
CA TYR A 50 9.59 17.39 -4.72
C TYR A 50 10.43 17.04 -3.50
N TYR A 51 10.82 15.77 -3.40
CA TYR A 51 11.66 15.29 -2.31
C TYR A 51 12.63 14.26 -2.87
N THR A 52 13.90 14.63 -2.96
CA THR A 52 14.93 13.80 -3.59
C THR A 52 15.55 12.84 -2.58
N ILE A 53 16.22 11.80 -3.07
CA ILE A 53 17.05 10.93 -2.23
C ILE A 53 18.14 11.75 -1.54
N GLU A 54 18.71 12.74 -2.21
CA GLU A 54 19.71 13.63 -1.61
C GLU A 54 19.15 14.41 -0.42
N SER A 55 17.94 14.97 -0.55
CA SER A 55 17.27 15.64 0.58
C SER A 55 17.04 14.70 1.78
N ILE A 56 16.76 13.41 1.54
CA ILE A 56 16.62 12.42 2.61
C ILE A 56 17.98 12.14 3.26
N LYS A 57 19.03 11.95 2.44
CA LYS A 57 20.38 11.70 2.94
C LYS A 57 20.86 12.84 3.84
N ASP A 58 20.69 14.08 3.40
CA ASP A 58 21.08 15.26 4.18
C ASP A 58 20.30 15.36 5.48
N GLN A 59 18.99 15.12 5.43
CA GLN A 59 18.12 15.31 6.59
C GLN A 59 18.29 14.22 7.66
N PHE A 60 18.59 12.99 7.25
CA PHE A 60 18.79 11.84 8.14
C PHE A 60 20.26 11.48 8.33
N ASN A 61 21.18 12.25 7.73
CA ASN A 61 22.62 11.98 7.68
C ASN A 61 22.93 10.50 7.35
N CYS A 62 22.33 10.00 6.27
CA CYS A 62 22.37 8.58 5.93
C CYS A 62 22.87 8.32 4.50
N ALA A 63 23.32 7.08 4.25
CA ALA A 63 23.74 6.66 2.92
C ALA A 63 22.54 6.46 1.97
N SER A 64 22.80 6.49 0.67
CA SER A 64 21.78 6.33 -0.37
C SER A 64 20.95 5.05 -0.21
N GLU A 65 21.56 3.95 0.21
CA GLU A 65 20.85 2.69 0.43
C GLU A 65 19.77 2.84 1.52
N LYS A 66 20.11 3.46 2.65
CA LYS A 66 19.17 3.69 3.75
C LYS A 66 18.08 4.67 3.33
N ALA A 67 18.42 5.77 2.67
CA ALA A 67 17.43 6.72 2.14
C ALA A 67 16.42 6.05 1.18
N ASN A 68 16.90 5.14 0.31
CA ASN A 68 16.02 4.37 -0.56
C ASN A 68 15.13 3.40 0.21
N LYS A 69 15.64 2.73 1.26
CA LYS A 69 14.83 1.86 2.13
C LYS A 69 13.71 2.64 2.82
N LEU A 70 14.04 3.79 3.43
CA LEU A 70 13.04 4.64 4.10
C LEU A 70 11.93 5.09 3.14
N ILE A 71 12.29 5.50 1.92
CA ILE A 71 11.29 5.88 0.92
C ILE A 71 10.46 4.67 0.45
N ALA A 72 11.08 3.49 0.37
CA ALA A 72 10.43 2.27 -0.09
C ALA A 72 9.41 1.72 0.92
N GLU A 73 9.68 1.84 2.22
CA GLU A 73 8.75 1.49 3.30
C GLU A 73 7.44 2.30 3.21
N LEU A 74 7.52 3.55 2.77
CA LEU A 74 6.36 4.44 2.65
C LEU A 74 5.64 4.28 1.31
N ASP A 75 6.32 3.86 0.25
CA ASP A 75 5.80 3.85 -1.12
C ASP A 75 4.72 2.79 -1.34
N ILE A 76 3.69 3.12 -2.11
CA ILE A 76 2.57 2.21 -2.42
C ILE A 76 2.97 0.94 -3.18
N LYS A 77 4.10 0.94 -3.89
CA LYS A 77 4.54 -0.23 -4.68
C LYS A 77 5.31 -1.24 -3.84
N SER A 78 6.05 -0.78 -2.83
CA SER A 78 6.99 -1.61 -2.06
C SER A 78 6.70 -1.68 -0.57
N GLY A 79 5.81 -0.84 -0.06
CA GLY A 79 5.56 -0.70 1.37
C GLY A 79 4.10 -0.39 1.67
N ILE A 80 3.88 0.40 2.72
CA ILE A 80 2.55 0.60 3.31
C ILE A 80 1.61 1.43 2.41
N GLY A 81 2.15 2.29 1.54
CA GLY A 81 1.38 3.17 0.67
C GLY A 81 0.98 4.53 1.26
N LEU A 82 1.77 5.07 2.19
CA LEU A 82 1.63 6.45 2.66
C LEU A 82 2.10 7.48 1.62
N ILE A 83 2.91 7.07 0.64
CA ILE A 83 3.30 7.92 -0.48
C ILE A 83 3.15 7.22 -1.83
N GLU A 84 3.06 8.01 -2.88
CA GLU A 84 3.11 7.55 -4.26
C GLU A 84 4.07 8.40 -5.09
N LYS A 85 5.06 7.76 -5.72
CA LYS A 85 5.99 8.41 -6.63
C LYS A 85 5.52 8.31 -8.08
N LYS A 86 5.39 9.45 -8.76
CA LYS A 86 5.18 9.51 -10.22
C LYS A 86 6.39 10.12 -10.93
N ARG A 87 6.90 9.40 -11.93
CA ARG A 87 7.96 9.88 -12.85
C ARG A 87 7.38 10.89 -13.83
N GLN A 88 8.15 11.95 -14.13
CA GLN A 88 7.74 13.01 -15.07
C GLN A 88 8.52 13.01 -16.39
N GLY A 89 9.36 11.99 -16.63
CA GLY A 89 10.28 11.92 -17.77
C GLY A 89 11.73 12.15 -17.39
N LEU A 90 12.60 12.20 -18.40
CA LEU A 90 14.06 12.36 -18.24
C LEU A 90 14.41 13.74 -17.65
N GLY A 91 15.35 13.76 -16.70
CA GLY A 91 15.88 14.98 -16.09
C GLY A 91 14.95 15.71 -15.11
N LYS A 92 13.69 15.28 -14.97
CA LYS A 92 12.73 15.87 -14.02
C LYS A 92 12.68 15.06 -12.72
N PRO A 93 12.66 15.72 -11.54
CA PRO A 93 12.46 15.02 -10.28
C PRO A 93 11.09 14.33 -10.26
N ASN A 94 10.96 13.26 -9.46
CA ASN A 94 9.68 12.59 -9.28
C ASN A 94 8.73 13.49 -8.48
N ARG A 95 7.45 13.49 -8.85
CA ARG A 95 6.39 14.00 -7.98
C ARG A 95 6.10 12.97 -6.90
N ILE A 96 6.07 13.39 -5.65
CA ILE A 96 5.64 12.56 -4.54
C ILE A 96 4.28 13.07 -4.05
N TYR A 97 3.28 12.20 -4.10
CA TYR A 97 1.97 12.45 -3.53
C TYR A 97 1.94 11.82 -2.14
N VAL A 98 1.78 12.66 -1.12
CA VAL A 98 1.67 12.23 0.28
C VAL A 98 0.20 11.94 0.56
N LYS A 99 -0.13 10.72 0.97
CA LYS A 99 -1.49 10.28 1.23
C LYS A 99 -1.85 10.51 2.69
N ASP A 100 -3.13 10.65 2.98
CA ASP A 100 -3.63 10.64 4.35
C ASP A 100 -3.45 9.23 4.93
N PHE A 101 -2.95 9.12 6.15
CA PHE A 101 -2.83 7.85 6.86
C PHE A 101 -4.20 7.19 7.06
N MET A 102 -5.29 7.97 7.10
CA MET A 102 -6.65 7.43 7.15
C MET A 102 -6.99 6.59 5.92
N SER A 103 -6.35 6.85 4.77
CA SER A 103 -6.55 6.05 3.55
C SER A 103 -6.07 4.61 3.69
N ILE A 104 -5.15 4.34 4.62
CA ILE A 104 -4.62 3.00 4.86
C ILE A 104 -5.69 2.10 5.47
N PHE A 105 -6.47 2.60 6.43
CA PHE A 105 -7.57 1.85 7.04
C PHE A 105 -8.66 1.49 6.02
N ASN A 106 -9.08 2.45 5.20
CA ASN A 106 -10.08 2.22 4.15
C ASN A 106 -9.65 1.12 3.18
N ASN A 107 -8.36 1.12 2.79
CA ASN A 107 -7.82 0.09 1.90
C ASN A 107 -7.81 -1.30 2.56
N MET A 108 -7.59 -1.39 3.88
CA MET A 108 -7.67 -2.66 4.60
C MET A 108 -9.10 -3.18 4.71
N GLU A 109 -10.06 -2.30 4.99
CA GLU A 109 -11.47 -2.69 5.03
C GLU A 109 -11.94 -3.28 3.70
N LEU A 110 -11.57 -2.63 2.58
CA LEU A 110 -11.86 -3.13 1.23
C LEU A 110 -11.23 -4.51 0.98
N LYS A 111 -9.94 -4.68 1.32
CA LYS A 111 -9.25 -5.99 1.20
C LYS A 111 -9.93 -7.06 2.05
N ASN A 112 -10.35 -6.74 3.27
CA ASN A 112 -11.04 -7.68 4.15
C ASN A 112 -12.41 -8.09 3.59
N GLN A 113 -13.13 -7.19 2.95
CA GLN A 113 -14.40 -7.49 2.28
C GLN A 113 -14.20 -8.40 1.04
N GLU A 114 -13.16 -8.16 0.23
CA GLU A 114 -12.82 -9.00 -0.92
C GLU A 114 -12.42 -10.43 -0.50
N VAL A 115 -11.62 -10.56 0.56
CA VAL A 115 -11.24 -11.86 1.13
C VAL A 115 -12.46 -12.61 1.65
N ARG A 116 -13.41 -11.91 2.28
CA ARG A 116 -14.69 -12.52 2.69
C ARG A 116 -15.46 -13.03 1.48
N LYS A 117 -15.66 -12.20 0.44
CA LYS A 117 -16.39 -12.59 -0.79
C LYS A 117 -15.75 -13.81 -1.50
N THR A 118 -14.43 -13.86 -1.58
CA THR A 118 -13.72 -14.99 -2.20
C THR A 118 -13.73 -16.27 -1.35
N LYS A 119 -13.78 -16.15 -0.02
CA LYS A 119 -13.99 -17.32 0.87
C LYS A 119 -15.39 -17.91 0.73
N PHE A 120 -16.44 -17.09 0.61
CA PHE A 120 -17.80 -17.59 0.38
C PHE A 120 -17.92 -18.39 -0.93
N GLN A 121 -17.34 -17.90 -2.03
CA GLN A 121 -17.36 -18.63 -3.31
C GLN A 121 -16.60 -19.98 -3.30
N LYS A 122 -15.59 -20.14 -2.43
CA LYS A 122 -14.85 -21.41 -2.29
C LYS A 122 -15.57 -22.46 -1.44
N PHE A 123 -16.56 -22.07 -0.63
CA PHE A 123 -17.37 -23.02 0.15
C PHE A 123 -18.43 -23.72 -0.71
N ASP A 124 -18.96 -23.04 -1.75
CA ASP A 124 -19.97 -23.64 -2.65
C ASP A 124 -19.39 -24.72 -3.57
N ASN A 125 -18.07 -24.76 -3.77
CA ASN A 125 -17.45 -25.69 -4.72
C ASN A 125 -16.93 -27.00 -4.09
N ARG A 126 -17.30 -27.31 -2.83
CA ARG A 126 -16.89 -28.54 -2.12
C ARG A 126 -18.00 -29.57 -1.89
N ASN A 127 -19.23 -29.31 -2.32
CA ASN A 127 -20.37 -30.23 -2.12
C ASN A 127 -20.77 -31.06 -3.36
N SER A 128 -19.87 -31.26 -4.32
CA SER A 128 -20.13 -32.04 -5.55
C SER A 128 -19.24 -33.29 -5.64
N ARG A 129 -19.16 -34.11 -4.58
CA ARG A 129 -18.67 -35.49 -4.66
C ARG A 129 -19.43 -36.37 -3.67
N ASP A 130 -20.63 -36.78 -4.08
CA ASP A 130 -21.04 -38.19 -4.04
C ASP A 130 -22.51 -38.33 -4.48
N SER A 131 -22.71 -38.94 -5.65
CA SER A 131 -23.76 -39.94 -5.90
C SER A 131 -23.77 -40.31 -7.39
N ASN A 132 -22.95 -41.27 -7.80
CA ASN A 132 -23.29 -42.10 -8.95
C ASN A 132 -23.39 -43.55 -8.47
N ILE A 133 -24.62 -43.92 -8.12
CA ILE A 133 -25.08 -45.30 -8.06
C ILE A 133 -25.10 -45.79 -9.51
N GLU A 134 -24.13 -46.63 -9.88
CA GLU A 134 -24.13 -47.31 -11.17
C GLU A 134 -24.73 -48.71 -10.97
N SER A 135 -26.04 -48.82 -11.20
CA SER A 135 -26.70 -50.10 -11.42
C SER A 135 -26.37 -50.57 -12.83
N GLN A 136 -25.58 -51.64 -12.97
CA GLN A 136 -25.43 -52.34 -14.25
C GLN A 136 -25.90 -53.78 -14.15
N ASP A 137 -26.90 -54.06 -14.97
CA ASP A 137 -27.51 -55.35 -15.27
C ASP A 137 -26.47 -56.41 -15.68
N PHE A 138 -26.45 -57.55 -14.97
CA PHE A 138 -25.83 -58.77 -15.47
C PHE A 138 -26.89 -59.72 -16.03
N ARG A 139 -26.79 -59.91 -17.36
CA ARG A 139 -27.58 -60.84 -18.17
C ARG A 139 -27.37 -62.30 -17.74
N LYS A 140 -28.44 -63.08 -17.85
CA LYS A 140 -28.47 -64.55 -17.93
C LYS A 140 -27.56 -65.07 -19.07
N SER A 141 -26.85 -66.18 -18.86
CA SER A 141 -27.13 -67.47 -19.52
C SER A 141 -26.15 -68.60 -19.12
N GLU A 142 -26.78 -69.75 -18.83
CA GLU A 142 -26.42 -71.15 -19.11
C GLU A 142 -25.20 -71.85 -18.49
N GLY A 143 -25.49 -73.08 -18.03
CA GLY A 143 -24.62 -74.09 -17.42
C GLY A 143 -25.43 -75.05 -16.57
#